data_AF-A0A2G9S0L5-F1
#
_entry.id   AF-A0A2G9S0L5-F1
#
_cell.length_a   1.000
_cell.length_b   1.000
_cell.length_c   1.000
_cell.angle_alpha   90.00
_cell.angle_beta   90.00
_cell.angle_gamma   90.00
#
_symmetry.space_group_name_H-M   'P 1'
#
loop_
_entity.id
_entity.type
_entity.pdbx_description
1 polymer ?
#
loop_
_entity_poly.entity_id
_entity_poly.type
_entity_poly.pdbx_seq_one_letter_code
_entity_poly.pdbx_strand_id
1 'polypeptide(L)'
;MPCRYYYPNVRDQMVAKGVLPLSRLCAMVTMHHREEVGIQAFCLPLTLRSENPAETHTPSSGLLNVNVTYRRSVRSPVGALATRMVSISVQIHRATGLQAAARALAEEDPSFQYSAEVGVNAFVIIRPSFLPEVESRNTRTVARSFCPEFDHHSEFPCNILTQRSSGEACSLAEILHSSEIVLSIHHQSVTSADVGKIHPAHDYHLGVEYLAGTQ
;
A
#
# COMPACT_ATOMS: atom_id res chain seq x y z
N MET A 1 32.87 0.72 -2.68
CA MET A 1 31.52 0.16 -2.49
C MET A 1 30.75 0.33 -3.80
N PRO A 2 30.26 -0.74 -4.46
CA PRO A 2 29.55 -0.60 -5.72
C PRO A 2 28.12 -0.13 -5.44
N CYS A 3 27.75 1.03 -5.99
CA CYS A 3 26.38 1.50 -6.03
C CYS A 3 25.51 0.47 -6.75
N ARG A 4 24.62 -0.20 -6.01
CA ARG A 4 23.56 -1.02 -6.60
C ARG A 4 22.56 -0.07 -7.23
N TYR A 5 22.68 0.15 -8.54
CA TYR A 5 21.63 0.78 -9.32
C TYR A 5 20.42 -0.15 -9.32
N TYR A 6 19.41 0.22 -8.54
CA TYR A 6 18.11 -0.43 -8.56
C TYR A 6 17.46 -0.08 -9.89
N TYR A 7 17.45 -1.00 -10.84
CA TYR A 7 16.58 -0.87 -12.01
C TYR A 7 15.14 -1.01 -11.51
N PRO A 8 14.31 0.04 -11.59
CA PRO A 8 12.91 -0.10 -11.21
C PRO A 8 12.32 -1.21 -12.06
N ASN A 9 11.58 -2.12 -11.43
CA ASN A 9 10.93 -3.24 -12.09
C ASN A 9 10.00 -2.69 -13.18
N VAL A 10 10.49 -2.62 -14.42
CA VAL A 10 9.75 -2.16 -15.63
C VAL A 10 8.63 -3.16 -16.02
N ARG A 11 8.23 -4.03 -15.09
CA ARG A 11 7.51 -5.28 -15.34
C ARG A 11 6.08 -5.25 -14.80
N ASP A 12 5.85 -4.56 -13.69
CA ASP A 12 4.54 -4.38 -13.08
C ASP A 12 4.03 -2.96 -13.33
N GLN A 13 3.22 -2.81 -14.35
CA GLN A 13 2.76 -1.50 -14.79
C GLN A 13 1.49 -1.09 -14.05
N MET A 14 1.45 0.16 -13.57
CA MET A 14 0.28 0.71 -12.88
C MET A 14 -0.84 0.97 -13.88
N VAL A 15 -2.00 0.37 -13.63
CA VAL A 15 -3.22 0.50 -14.43
C VAL A 15 -4.08 1.65 -13.94
N ALA A 16 -4.21 1.77 -12.62
CA ALA A 16 -5.04 2.78 -12.02
C ALA A 16 -4.57 3.11 -10.60
N LYS A 17 -4.97 4.26 -10.08
CA LYS A 17 -4.64 4.72 -8.74
C LYS A 17 -5.90 5.24 -8.04
N GLY A 18 -6.10 4.83 -6.80
CA GLY A 18 -7.06 5.43 -5.87
C GLY A 18 -6.30 6.12 -4.73
N VAL A 19 -6.83 7.22 -4.23
CA VAL A 19 -6.27 7.95 -3.09
C VAL A 19 -7.34 8.08 -2.02
N LEU A 20 -7.02 7.64 -0.80
CA LEU A 20 -7.88 7.76 0.36
C LEU A 20 -7.29 8.78 1.36
N PRO A 21 -7.87 9.99 1.45
CA PRO A 21 -7.49 10.95 2.49
C PRO A 21 -7.84 10.44 3.88
N LEU A 22 -6.87 10.45 4.79
CA LEU A 22 -7.05 9.96 6.17
C LEU A 22 -7.55 11.04 7.12
N SER A 23 -7.75 12.27 6.64
CA SER A 23 -8.36 13.34 7.41
C SER A 23 -9.76 12.98 7.92
N ARG A 24 -10.50 12.13 7.19
CA ARG A 24 -11.80 11.61 7.67
C ARG A 24 -11.65 10.64 8.85
N LEU A 25 -10.50 9.98 8.98
CA LEU A 25 -10.19 9.12 10.10
C LEU A 25 -9.74 9.91 11.34
N CYS A 26 -9.28 11.16 11.20
CA CYS A 26 -8.80 11.94 12.35
C CYS A 26 -9.91 12.16 13.39
N ALA A 27 -11.15 12.40 12.93
CA ALA A 27 -12.33 12.51 13.80
C ALA A 27 -12.62 11.20 14.55
N MET A 28 -12.40 10.05 13.92
CA MET A 28 -12.55 8.75 14.57
C MET A 28 -11.50 8.50 15.64
N VAL A 29 -10.27 8.98 15.41
CA VAL A 29 -9.24 8.95 16.45
C VAL A 29 -9.65 9.85 17.60
N THR A 30 -10.10 11.08 17.39
CA THR A 30 -10.39 12.01 18.52
C THR A 30 -11.68 11.68 19.28
N MET A 31 -12.67 11.04 18.65
CA MET A 31 -13.98 10.68 19.25
C MET A 31 -13.93 9.41 20.13
N HIS A 32 -12.83 9.19 20.86
CA HIS A 32 -12.35 8.02 21.63
C HIS A 32 -13.32 7.24 22.56
N HIS A 33 -14.64 7.44 22.53
CA HIS A 33 -15.57 6.98 23.56
C HIS A 33 -16.36 5.69 23.26
N ARG A 34 -16.16 5.04 22.09
CA ARG A 34 -16.75 3.72 21.78
C ARG A 34 -15.67 2.71 21.44
N GLU A 35 -15.66 1.59 22.15
CA GLU A 35 -14.72 0.45 21.96
C GLU A 35 -14.78 -0.15 20.54
N GLU A 36 -15.85 0.13 19.79
CA GLU A 36 -15.99 -0.19 18.37
C GLU A 36 -16.00 1.10 17.55
N VAL A 37 -14.80 1.61 17.25
CA VAL A 37 -14.67 2.67 16.25
C VAL A 37 -14.98 2.05 14.89
N GLY A 38 -16.16 2.39 14.38
CA GLY A 38 -16.83 1.71 13.28
C GLY A 38 -15.99 1.62 12.00
N ILE A 39 -16.16 0.49 11.30
CA ILE A 39 -15.63 0.27 9.97
C ILE A 39 -16.15 1.37 9.05
N GLN A 40 -15.27 2.13 8.40
CA GLN A 40 -15.64 3.14 7.42
C GLN A 40 -15.45 2.59 6.02
N ALA A 41 -16.54 2.50 5.27
CA ALA A 41 -16.53 2.09 3.88
C ALA A 41 -16.32 3.29 2.94
N PHE A 42 -15.48 3.11 1.93
CA PHE A 42 -15.14 4.08 0.91
C PHE A 42 -15.25 3.46 -0.47
N CYS A 43 -15.76 4.24 -1.42
CA CYS A 43 -15.71 3.95 -2.85
C CYS A 43 -14.82 5.02 -3.49
N LEU A 44 -13.57 4.65 -3.80
CA LEU A 44 -12.57 5.58 -4.30
C LEU A 44 -12.62 5.62 -5.83
N PRO A 45 -12.69 6.79 -6.46
CA PRO A 45 -12.52 6.90 -7.90
C PRO A 45 -11.10 6.48 -8.28
N LEU A 46 -11.00 5.65 -9.30
CA LEU A 46 -9.75 5.25 -9.89
C LEU A 46 -9.38 6.25 -10.99
N THR A 47 -8.20 6.83 -10.87
CA THR A 47 -7.59 7.68 -11.90
C THR A 47 -6.64 6.83 -12.74
N LEU A 48 -6.68 7.03 -14.06
CA LEU A 48 -5.74 6.40 -14.98
C LEU A 48 -4.30 6.85 -14.69
N ARG A 49 -3.32 6.00 -15.01
CA ARG A 49 -1.92 6.45 -15.17
C ARG A 49 -1.88 7.38 -16.39
N SER A 50 -1.82 8.69 -16.18
CA SER A 50 -1.45 9.64 -17.23
C SER A 50 0.00 10.05 -16.99
N GLU A 51 0.87 9.84 -17.99
CA GLU A 51 2.25 10.35 -17.97
C GLU A 51 2.33 11.84 -18.33
N ASN A 52 1.21 12.44 -18.74
CA ASN A 52 1.16 13.83 -19.21
C ASN A 52 0.56 14.76 -18.14
N PRO A 53 1.37 15.55 -17.42
CA PRO A 53 0.90 16.45 -16.36
C PRO A 53 0.06 17.64 -16.89
N ALA A 54 -0.12 17.76 -18.21
CA ALA A 54 -0.86 18.83 -18.87
C ALA A 54 -2.37 18.58 -19.00
N GLU A 55 -2.85 17.36 -18.76
CA GLU A 55 -4.27 17.02 -18.90
C GLU A 55 -4.98 17.05 -17.54
N THR A 56 -5.67 18.17 -17.29
CA THR A 56 -6.41 18.50 -16.07
C THR A 56 -7.64 17.62 -15.79
N HIS A 57 -7.94 16.65 -16.66
CA HIS A 57 -9.09 15.77 -16.54
C HIS A 57 -8.71 14.32 -16.87
N THR A 58 -7.98 13.65 -15.97
CA THR A 58 -7.79 12.21 -16.10
C THR A 58 -9.15 11.52 -15.97
N PRO A 59 -9.66 10.83 -16.99
CA PRO A 59 -10.95 10.17 -16.92
C PRO A 59 -10.93 9.12 -15.80
N SER A 60 -11.99 9.09 -14.99
CA SER A 60 -12.13 8.04 -13.99
C SER A 60 -12.31 6.71 -14.70
N SER A 61 -11.40 5.77 -14.44
CA SER A 61 -11.43 4.45 -15.04
C SER A 61 -12.22 3.44 -14.23
N GLY A 62 -12.79 3.82 -13.09
CA GLY A 62 -13.46 2.86 -12.22
C GLY A 62 -13.60 3.28 -10.77
N LEU A 63 -14.02 2.33 -9.94
CA LEU A 63 -14.15 2.49 -8.49
C LEU A 63 -13.42 1.37 -7.76
N LEU A 64 -12.80 1.72 -6.62
CA LEU A 64 -12.19 0.79 -5.68
C LEU A 64 -12.93 0.83 -4.34
N ASN A 65 -13.46 -0.31 -3.92
CA ASN A 65 -14.20 -0.45 -2.67
C ASN A 65 -13.24 -0.84 -1.54
N VAL A 66 -13.13 0.02 -0.53
CA VAL A 66 -12.17 -0.11 0.56
C VAL A 66 -12.86 0.15 1.89
N ASN A 67 -12.61 -0.68 2.89
CA ASN A 67 -12.97 -0.38 4.26
C ASN A 67 -11.73 -0.03 5.07
N VAL A 68 -11.85 0.95 5.95
CA VAL A 68 -10.80 1.27 6.94
C VAL A 68 -11.36 1.13 8.34
N THR A 69 -10.61 0.47 9.20
CA THR A 69 -10.98 0.24 10.59
C THR A 69 -9.88 0.73 11.50
N TYR A 70 -10.23 1.56 12.48
CA TYR A 70 -9.32 1.96 13.54
C TYR A 70 -9.53 1.04 14.74
N ARG A 71 -8.49 0.34 15.17
CA ARG A 71 -8.52 -0.51 16.37
C ARG A 71 -7.50 -0.02 17.37
N ARG A 72 -7.95 0.30 18.58
CA ARG A 72 -7.04 0.57 19.69
C ARG A 72 -6.49 -0.75 20.20
N SER A 73 -5.17 -0.94 20.10
CA SER A 73 -4.50 -2.09 20.71
C SER A 73 -3.95 -1.68 22.07
N VAL A 74 -4.34 -2.37 23.13
CA VAL A 74 -3.81 -2.14 24.47
C VAL A 74 -2.96 -3.33 24.85
N ARG A 75 -1.65 -3.32 24.51
CA ARG A 75 -0.58 -4.04 25.24
C ARG A 75 0.81 -3.92 24.57
N SER A 76 1.77 -3.45 25.37
CA SER A 76 3.10 -4.06 25.49
C SER A 76 3.32 -4.35 26.99
N PRO A 77 3.69 -5.57 27.41
CA PRO A 77 3.85 -5.93 28.82
C PRO A 77 5.32 -5.90 29.29
N VAL A 78 6.14 -4.94 28.87
CA VAL A 78 7.52 -4.80 29.39
C VAL A 78 8.00 -3.34 29.42
N GLY A 79 8.32 -2.84 30.63
CA GLY A 79 9.17 -1.66 30.86
C GLY A 79 8.46 -0.29 30.82
N ALA A 80 9.02 0.68 31.54
CA ALA A 80 8.43 1.98 31.93
C ALA A 80 8.07 2.99 30.81
N LEU A 81 7.97 2.56 29.55
CA LEU A 81 7.49 3.35 28.41
C LEU A 81 6.44 2.54 27.64
N ALA A 82 5.26 2.43 28.23
CA ALA A 82 4.10 1.81 27.58
C ALA A 82 3.63 2.70 26.41
N THR A 83 4.27 2.58 25.24
CA THR A 83 3.83 3.26 24.03
C THR A 83 2.46 2.70 23.65
N ARG A 84 1.42 3.50 23.84
CA ARG A 84 0.08 3.15 23.39
C ARG A 84 0.11 3.11 21.86
N MET A 85 -0.08 1.92 21.30
CA MET A 85 -0.15 1.68 19.87
C MET A 85 -1.61 1.47 19.44
N VAL A 86 -1.88 1.74 18.18
CA VAL A 86 -3.17 1.49 17.54
C VAL A 86 -2.90 0.78 16.23
N SER A 87 -3.89 0.10 15.68
CA SER A 87 -3.83 -0.55 14.39
C SER A 87 -4.83 0.13 13.46
N ILE A 88 -4.36 0.55 12.28
CA ILE A 88 -5.22 0.95 11.17
C ILE A 88 -5.29 -0.22 10.21
N SER A 89 -6.47 -0.82 10.10
CA SER A 89 -6.75 -1.90 9.17
C SER A 89 -7.34 -1.33 7.88
N VAL A 90 -6.83 -1.82 6.75
CA VAL A 90 -7.32 -1.51 5.40
C VAL A 90 -7.77 -2.82 4.76
N GLN A 91 -9.04 -2.89 4.39
CA GLN A 91 -9.60 -4.01 3.67
C GLN A 91 -9.99 -3.59 2.26
N ILE A 92 -9.41 -4.24 1.26
CA ILE A 92 -9.73 -4.04 -0.14
C ILE A 92 -10.68 -5.14 -0.57
N HIS A 93 -11.88 -4.75 -0.99
CA HIS A 93 -12.91 -5.68 -1.43
C HIS A 93 -12.75 -5.98 -2.92
N ARG A 94 -12.98 -4.97 -3.75
CA ARG A 94 -12.97 -5.13 -5.21
C ARG A 94 -12.65 -3.82 -5.93
N ALA A 95 -12.11 -3.94 -7.14
CA ALA A 95 -12.09 -2.86 -8.12
C ALA A 95 -13.13 -3.14 -9.21
N THR A 96 -13.58 -2.10 -9.89
CA THR A 96 -14.50 -2.18 -11.03
C THR A 96 -14.09 -1.17 -12.09
N GLY A 97 -14.44 -1.41 -13.36
CA GLY A 97 -14.22 -0.47 -14.46
C GLY A 97 -12.86 -0.56 -15.16
N LEU A 98 -11.96 -1.46 -14.72
CA LEU A 98 -10.56 -1.49 -15.19
C LEU A 98 -10.39 -1.70 -16.70
N GLN A 99 -11.42 -2.10 -17.43
CA GLN A 99 -11.38 -2.20 -18.90
C GLN A 99 -11.08 -0.86 -19.57
N ALA A 100 -11.66 0.24 -19.07
CA ALA A 100 -11.39 1.57 -19.64
C ALA A 100 -9.91 1.94 -19.46
N ALA A 101 -9.34 1.62 -18.30
CA ALA A 101 -7.92 1.84 -18.06
C ALA A 101 -7.02 0.95 -18.92
N ALA A 102 -7.35 -0.33 -19.04
CA ALA A 102 -6.59 -1.26 -19.86
C ALA A 102 -6.60 -0.87 -21.35
N ARG A 103 -7.74 -0.36 -21.86
CA ARG A 103 -7.83 0.15 -23.24
C ARG A 103 -7.01 1.40 -23.47
N ALA A 104 -7.11 2.39 -22.57
CA ALA A 104 -6.31 3.60 -22.67
C ALA A 104 -4.80 3.28 -22.60
N LEU A 105 -4.40 2.34 -21.74
CA LEU A 105 -3.02 1.85 -21.72
C LEU A 105 -2.62 1.11 -22.99
N ALA A 106 -3.54 0.39 -23.64
CA ALA A 106 -3.25 -0.32 -24.90
C ALA A 106 -3.06 0.62 -26.10
N GLU A 107 -3.56 1.87 -26.01
CA GLU A 107 -3.29 2.93 -27.00
C GLU A 107 -1.84 3.43 -26.90
N GLU A 108 -1.29 3.50 -25.68
CA GLU A 108 0.08 3.95 -25.42
C GLU A 108 1.12 2.81 -25.49
N ASP A 109 0.78 1.64 -24.95
CA ASP A 109 1.63 0.45 -24.84
C ASP A 109 0.92 -0.77 -25.46
N PRO A 110 1.33 -1.22 -26.66
CA PRO A 110 0.74 -2.38 -27.33
C PRO A 110 0.77 -3.67 -26.51
N SER A 111 1.65 -3.79 -25.50
CA SER A 111 1.68 -4.97 -24.62
C SER A 111 0.39 -5.15 -23.81
N PHE A 112 -0.41 -4.09 -23.66
CA PHE A 112 -1.71 -4.12 -22.98
C PHE A 112 -2.88 -4.54 -23.87
N GLN A 113 -2.71 -4.69 -25.19
CA GLN A 113 -3.82 -5.02 -26.11
C GLN A 113 -4.56 -6.29 -25.69
N TYR A 114 -3.84 -7.36 -25.37
CA TYR A 114 -4.46 -8.60 -24.88
C TYR A 114 -5.23 -8.36 -23.56
N SER A 115 -4.61 -7.69 -22.60
CA SER A 115 -5.22 -7.37 -21.30
C SER A 115 -6.44 -6.45 -21.40
N ALA A 116 -6.50 -5.59 -22.42
CA ALA A 116 -7.64 -4.72 -22.71
C ALA A 116 -8.87 -5.47 -23.24
N GLU A 117 -8.67 -6.63 -23.85
CA GLU A 117 -9.71 -7.51 -24.35
C GLU A 117 -10.13 -8.54 -23.31
N VAL A 118 -9.16 -9.21 -22.67
CA VAL A 118 -9.43 -10.39 -21.82
C VAL A 118 -9.44 -10.13 -20.32
N GLY A 119 -8.96 -8.96 -19.88
CA GLY A 119 -8.85 -8.61 -18.46
C GLY A 119 -7.41 -8.48 -17.99
N VAL A 120 -7.23 -7.68 -16.94
CA VAL A 120 -5.92 -7.46 -16.32
C VAL A 120 -5.66 -8.47 -15.21
N ASN A 121 -4.41 -8.91 -15.07
CA ASN A 121 -3.93 -9.60 -13.87
C ASN A 121 -3.67 -8.56 -12.77
N ALA A 122 -4.69 -8.22 -12.00
CA ALA A 122 -4.64 -7.10 -11.08
C ALA A 122 -4.12 -7.49 -9.70
N PHE A 123 -3.23 -6.70 -9.13
CA PHE A 123 -2.96 -6.66 -7.69
C PHE A 123 -2.92 -5.20 -7.22
N VAL A 124 -3.15 -4.96 -5.93
CA VAL A 124 -3.11 -3.62 -5.35
C VAL A 124 -1.93 -3.47 -4.42
N ILE A 125 -1.17 -2.40 -4.59
CA ILE A 125 -0.15 -1.93 -3.65
C ILE A 125 -0.80 -0.87 -2.75
N ILE A 126 -0.77 -1.12 -1.45
CA ILE A 126 -1.29 -0.27 -0.38
C ILE A 126 -0.12 0.49 0.22
N ARG A 127 -0.11 1.81 0.06
CA ARG A 127 0.97 2.68 0.54
C ARG A 127 0.40 3.82 1.41
N PRO A 128 0.44 3.67 2.74
CA PRO A 128 0.15 4.77 3.67
C PRO A 128 1.27 5.80 3.63
N SER A 129 0.95 7.08 3.39
CA SER A 129 1.95 8.14 3.21
C SER A 129 2.71 8.51 4.49
N PHE A 130 2.14 8.18 5.65
CA PHE A 130 2.73 8.45 6.97
C PHE A 130 3.68 7.35 7.44
N LEU A 131 3.83 6.28 6.66
CA LEU A 131 4.73 5.16 6.93
C LEU A 131 5.80 5.08 5.83
N PRO A 132 6.99 4.55 6.13
CA PRO A 132 8.01 4.34 5.12
C PRO A 132 7.55 3.32 4.08
N GLU A 133 8.08 3.41 2.86
CA GLU A 133 7.65 2.56 1.74
C GLU A 133 7.81 1.06 1.99
N VAL A 134 8.79 0.67 2.83
CA VAL A 134 8.99 -0.72 3.28
C VAL A 134 7.77 -1.31 4.01
N GLU A 135 6.91 -0.46 4.54
CA GLU A 135 5.67 -0.88 5.21
C GLU A 135 4.50 -1.05 4.25
N SER A 136 4.67 -0.78 2.94
CA SER A 136 3.65 -1.07 1.95
C SER A 136 3.25 -2.56 1.95
N ARG A 137 2.01 -2.82 1.52
CA ARG A 137 1.43 -4.17 1.47
C ARG A 137 0.83 -4.40 0.10
N ASN A 138 0.91 -5.65 -0.37
CA ASN A 138 0.38 -6.02 -1.68
C ASN A 138 -0.71 -7.07 -1.51
N THR A 139 -1.78 -6.96 -2.30
CA THR A 139 -2.76 -8.04 -2.42
C THR A 139 -2.17 -9.19 -3.23
N ARG A 140 -2.81 -10.35 -3.17
CA ARG A 140 -2.62 -11.38 -4.19
C ARG A 140 -3.08 -10.86 -5.56
N THR A 141 -2.53 -11.43 -6.62
CA THR A 141 -2.97 -11.14 -8.00
C THR A 141 -4.27 -11.88 -8.31
N VAL A 142 -5.23 -11.16 -8.87
CA VAL A 142 -6.47 -11.69 -9.46
C VAL A 142 -6.30 -11.69 -10.97
N ALA A 143 -6.28 -12.87 -11.57
CA ALA A 143 -5.99 -13.02 -12.99
C ALA A 143 -7.17 -12.60 -13.87
N ARG A 144 -6.86 -11.98 -15.02
CA ARG A 144 -7.77 -11.76 -16.17
C ARG A 144 -9.17 -11.27 -15.79
N SER A 145 -9.25 -10.14 -15.08
CA SER A 145 -10.55 -9.55 -14.72
C SER A 145 -10.53 -8.03 -14.90
N PHE A 146 -11.69 -7.46 -15.24
CA PHE A 146 -11.94 -6.01 -15.21
C PHE A 146 -12.63 -5.55 -13.92
N CYS A 147 -13.10 -6.51 -13.12
CA CYS A 147 -13.74 -6.32 -11.82
C CYS A 147 -13.12 -7.27 -10.77
N PRO A 148 -11.82 -7.17 -10.48
CA PRO A 148 -11.14 -8.10 -9.58
C PRO A 148 -11.66 -7.97 -8.14
N GLU A 149 -11.94 -9.11 -7.51
CA GLU A 149 -12.26 -9.23 -6.09
C GLU A 149 -11.00 -9.67 -5.33
N PHE A 150 -10.52 -8.82 -4.45
CA PHE A 150 -9.27 -9.02 -3.73
C PHE A 150 -9.50 -9.70 -2.38
N ASP A 151 -10.56 -9.29 -1.67
CA ASP A 151 -10.87 -9.66 -0.29
C ASP A 151 -9.63 -9.69 0.62
N HIS A 152 -8.81 -8.65 0.49
CA HIS A 152 -7.51 -8.58 1.15
C HIS A 152 -7.58 -7.64 2.34
N HIS A 153 -6.99 -8.07 3.46
CA HIS A 153 -6.94 -7.31 4.70
C HIS A 153 -5.48 -7.10 5.12
N SER A 154 -5.13 -5.84 5.37
CA SER A 154 -3.81 -5.41 5.81
C SER A 154 -3.92 -4.55 7.05
N GLU A 155 -3.07 -4.79 8.05
CA GLU A 155 -3.00 -3.98 9.28
C GLU A 155 -1.69 -3.20 9.35
N PHE A 156 -1.80 -1.94 9.74
CA PHE A 156 -0.69 -1.01 9.91
C PHE A 156 -0.61 -0.59 11.38
N PRO A 157 0.40 -1.02 12.13
CA PRO A 157 0.61 -0.57 13.50
C PRO A 157 1.06 0.90 13.50
N CYS A 158 0.46 1.71 14.37
CA CYS A 158 0.76 3.14 14.48
C CYS A 158 0.94 3.52 15.95
N ASN A 159 1.89 4.40 16.23
CA ASN A 159 2.03 5.00 17.56
C ASN A 159 1.02 6.15 17.70
N ILE A 160 0.39 6.27 18.87
CA ILE A 160 -0.52 7.41 19.15
C ILE A 160 0.25 8.73 19.18
N LEU A 161 1.49 8.70 19.64
CA LEU A 161 2.41 9.83 19.67
C LEU A 161 3.68 9.44 18.94
N THR A 162 4.12 10.27 18.00
CA THR A 162 5.41 10.14 17.32
C THR A 162 6.22 11.40 17.51
N GLN A 163 7.53 11.30 17.40
CA GLN A 163 8.40 12.47 17.39
C GLN A 163 8.79 12.78 15.94
N ARG A 164 8.58 14.02 15.52
CA ARG A 164 9.03 14.53 14.23
C ARG A 164 10.55 14.67 14.23
N SER A 165 11.15 14.76 13.06
CA SER A 165 12.59 15.06 12.91
C SER A 165 13.00 16.40 13.55
N SER A 166 12.05 17.32 13.71
CA SER A 166 12.22 18.59 14.43
C SER A 166 12.33 18.44 15.96
N GLY A 167 12.09 17.24 16.50
CA GLY A 167 12.02 16.98 17.95
C GLY A 167 10.64 17.25 18.56
N GLU A 168 9.70 17.83 17.80
CA GLU A 168 8.32 18.06 18.22
C GLU A 168 7.52 16.76 18.30
N ALA A 169 6.73 16.60 19.37
CA ALA A 169 5.79 15.49 19.49
C ALA A 169 4.54 15.78 18.63
N CYS A 170 4.14 14.81 17.80
CA CYS A 170 2.97 14.90 16.95
C CYS A 170 2.01 13.74 17.26
N SER A 171 0.73 14.07 17.37
CA SER A 171 -0.31 13.07 17.59
C SER A 171 -0.68 12.35 16.30
N LEU A 172 -1.13 11.11 16.42
CA LEU A 172 -1.64 10.36 15.27
C LEU A 172 -2.79 11.09 14.55
N ALA A 173 -3.64 11.82 15.28
CA ALA A 173 -4.74 12.58 14.67
C ALA A 173 -4.21 13.66 13.71
N GLU A 174 -3.15 14.37 14.09
CA GLU A 174 -2.50 15.37 13.24
C GLU A 174 -1.82 14.73 12.03
N ILE A 175 -1.14 13.59 12.23
CA ILE A 175 -0.52 12.83 11.14
C ILE A 175 -1.58 12.41 10.12
N LEU A 176 -2.69 11.79 10.57
CA LEU A 176 -3.76 11.34 9.69
C LEU A 176 -4.45 12.51 8.99
N HIS A 177 -4.54 13.68 9.62
CA HIS A 177 -5.12 14.87 9.00
C HIS A 177 -4.38 15.28 7.71
N SER A 178 -3.06 15.17 7.69
CA SER A 178 -2.23 15.52 6.52
C SER A 178 -1.76 14.32 5.70
N SER A 179 -2.36 13.14 5.89
CA SER A 179 -1.90 11.90 5.27
C SER A 179 -2.96 11.22 4.42
N GLU A 180 -2.50 10.33 3.55
CA GLU A 180 -3.31 9.61 2.58
C GLU A 180 -2.86 8.15 2.51
N ILE A 181 -3.76 7.25 2.09
CA ILE A 181 -3.38 5.91 1.63
C ILE A 181 -3.50 5.90 0.11
N VAL A 182 -2.38 5.68 -0.55
CA VAL A 182 -2.31 5.50 -2.01
C VAL A 182 -2.50 4.02 -2.31
N LEU A 183 -3.51 3.73 -3.13
CA LEU A 183 -3.88 2.39 -3.56
C LEU A 183 -3.63 2.30 -5.06
N SER A 184 -2.50 1.71 -5.43
CA SER A 184 -2.10 1.57 -6.84
C SER A 184 -2.46 0.18 -7.34
N ILE A 185 -3.23 0.09 -8.41
CA ILE A 185 -3.58 -1.17 -9.07
C ILE A 185 -2.56 -1.41 -10.17
N HIS A 186 -1.91 -2.57 -10.14
CA HIS A 186 -0.90 -2.96 -11.11
C HIS A 186 -1.34 -4.18 -11.91
N HIS A 187 -0.88 -4.24 -13.17
CA HIS A 187 -0.97 -5.42 -14.00
C HIS A 187 0.30 -6.26 -13.84
N GLN A 188 0.14 -7.52 -13.41
CA GLN A 188 1.21 -8.50 -13.38
C GLN A 188 1.37 -9.13 -14.77
N SER A 189 2.53 -8.92 -15.40
CA SER A 189 2.84 -9.53 -16.68
C SER A 189 3.05 -11.05 -16.56
N VAL A 190 2.50 -11.83 -17.49
CA VAL A 190 2.52 -13.31 -17.47
C VAL A 190 3.81 -13.90 -18.07
N THR A 191 4.65 -13.10 -18.74
CA THR A 191 5.90 -13.57 -19.36
C THR A 191 6.97 -14.08 -18.38
N SER A 192 6.69 -14.12 -17.08
CA SER A 192 7.60 -14.67 -16.06
C SER A 192 6.91 -15.57 -15.03
N ALA A 193 5.96 -16.43 -15.45
CA ALA A 193 5.50 -17.54 -14.60
C ALA A 193 6.49 -18.72 -14.55
N ASP A 194 7.66 -18.61 -15.19
CA ASP A 194 8.72 -19.60 -15.14
C ASP A 194 10.04 -18.97 -14.67
N VAL A 195 10.75 -19.67 -13.78
CA VAL A 195 11.94 -19.24 -13.00
C VAL A 195 11.63 -18.41 -11.75
N GLY A 196 11.28 -19.11 -10.66
CA GLY A 196 11.30 -18.51 -9.33
C GLY A 196 10.59 -19.27 -8.20
N LYS A 197 10.35 -20.58 -8.34
CA LYS A 197 9.93 -21.41 -7.21
C LYS A 197 11.12 -22.20 -6.64
N ILE A 198 11.37 -21.95 -5.36
CA ILE A 198 12.02 -22.81 -4.34
C ILE A 198 13.56 -22.77 -4.29
N HIS A 199 14.13 -22.19 -3.23
CA HIS A 199 14.67 -22.95 -2.08
C HIS A 199 14.93 -22.06 -0.83
N PRO A 200 14.92 -22.66 0.37
CA PRO A 200 14.66 -22.02 1.66
C PRO A 200 15.92 -21.59 2.42
N ALA A 201 15.68 -20.91 3.55
CA ALA A 201 16.51 -20.78 4.75
C ALA A 201 18.02 -21.09 4.64
N HIS A 202 18.84 -20.07 4.84
CA HIS A 202 20.17 -20.28 5.42
C HIS A 202 20.39 -19.37 6.61
N ASP A 203 20.78 -20.04 7.69
CA ASP A 203 21.05 -19.60 9.05
C ASP A 203 21.98 -18.39 9.14
N TYR A 204 21.62 -17.45 10.02
CA TYR A 204 22.57 -16.48 10.57
C TYR A 204 23.40 -17.18 11.65
N HIS A 205 24.61 -17.62 11.31
CA HIS A 205 25.61 -17.90 12.33
C HIS A 205 26.39 -16.63 12.67
N LEU A 206 26.26 -16.21 13.93
CA LEU A 206 27.13 -15.24 14.59
C LEU A 206 28.60 -15.68 14.46
N GLY A 207 29.45 -14.78 13.96
CA GLY A 207 30.88 -14.81 14.16
C GLY A 207 31.30 -13.58 14.96
N VAL A 208 31.55 -13.76 16.25
CA VAL A 208 32.20 -12.77 17.11
C VAL A 208 33.71 -12.98 16.94
N GLU A 209 34.42 -12.01 16.34
CA GLU A 209 35.88 -11.97 16.41
C GLU A 209 36.33 -10.78 17.24
N TYR A 210 36.74 -11.09 18.48
CA TYR A 210 37.73 -10.34 19.24
C TYR A 210 39.10 -10.57 18.58
N LEU A 211 39.91 -9.52 18.37
CA LEU A 211 41.38 -9.49 18.49
C LEU A 211 41.80 -8.01 18.40
N ALA A 212 42.07 -7.32 19.52
CA ALA A 212 43.36 -7.25 20.22
C ALA A 212 44.50 -6.74 19.32
N GLY A 213 44.75 -5.43 19.36
CA GLY A 213 45.94 -4.80 18.81
C GLY A 213 46.90 -4.40 19.94
N THR A 214 48.04 -5.09 20.03
CA THR A 214 49.24 -4.67 20.76
C THR A 214 50.43 -4.86 19.84
N GLN A 215 50.99 -3.75 19.35
CA GLN A 215 52.38 -3.33 19.53
C GLN A 215 52.57 -1.93 18.94
#